data_AF-A0A371HV69-F1
#
_entry.id   AF-A0A371HV69-F1
#
_cell.length_a   1.000
_cell.length_b   1.000
_cell.length_c   1.000
_cell.angle_alpha   90.00
_cell.angle_beta   90.00
_cell.angle_gamma   90.00
#
_symmetry.space_group_name_H-M   'P 1'
#
loop_
_entity.id
_entity.type
_entity.pdbx_description
1 polymer ?
#
loop_
_entity_poly.entity_id
_entity_poly.type
_entity_poly.pdbx_seq_one_letter_code
_entity_poly.pdbx_strand_id
1 'polypeptide(L)'
;MEEASKPIPLLLMGQELSGLGFNQLMHLENQLQISLENVRVRKVSWFKVKANQSSSLHDQTFRDEIKELQQKGSLIHQQNKELHKKIDLIHKENAELQKVIVIEARGREEEKATLNPSQAIRNGYDILDPVSLQQSQPQFQPQHSEPPAEVMILGSSLKLMI
;
A
#
# COMPACT_ATOMS: atom_id res chain seq x y z
N MET A 1 6.20 -4.31 51.16
CA MET A 1 5.17 -4.48 52.20
C MET A 1 4.02 -5.22 51.54
N GLU A 2 4.03 -6.53 51.71
CA GLU A 2 3.16 -7.49 51.03
C GLU A 2 1.88 -7.60 51.86
N GLU A 3 0.85 -6.85 51.45
CA GLU A 3 -0.47 -6.96 52.06
C GLU A 3 -1.10 -8.26 51.56
N ALA A 4 -0.80 -9.35 52.26
CA ALA A 4 -1.40 -10.65 52.02
C ALA A 4 -2.92 -10.49 52.00
N SER A 5 -3.52 -10.79 50.84
CA SER A 5 -4.97 -10.76 50.62
C SER A 5 -5.65 -11.60 51.68
N LYS A 6 -6.24 -10.94 52.69
CA LYS A 6 -6.99 -11.61 53.75
C LYS A 6 -8.05 -12.52 53.11
N PRO A 7 -8.20 -13.77 53.59
CA PRO A 7 -9.18 -14.69 53.05
C PRO A 7 -10.60 -14.10 53.20
N ILE A 8 -11.42 -14.26 52.15
CA ILE A 8 -12.80 -13.80 52.16
C ILE A 8 -13.53 -14.57 53.27
N PRO A 9 -14.22 -13.88 54.20
CA PRO A 9 -14.93 -14.55 55.28
C PRO A 9 -15.97 -15.54 54.74
N LEU A 10 -16.03 -16.74 55.33
CA LEU A 10 -16.91 -17.83 54.90
C LEU A 10 -18.39 -17.42 54.85
N LEU A 11 -18.79 -16.52 55.74
CA LEU A 11 -20.13 -15.93 55.79
C LEU A 11 -20.49 -15.14 54.51
N LEU A 12 -19.53 -14.40 53.94
CA LEU A 12 -19.71 -13.67 52.66
C LEU A 12 -19.80 -14.62 51.47
N MET A 13 -19.37 -15.87 51.64
CA MET A 13 -19.51 -16.95 50.66
C MET A 13 -20.75 -17.83 50.90
N GLY A 14 -21.61 -17.45 51.86
CA GLY A 14 -22.84 -18.18 52.19
C GLY A 14 -22.65 -19.43 53.04
N GLN A 15 -21.50 -19.57 53.71
CA GLN A 15 -21.20 -20.68 54.63
C GLN A 15 -21.46 -20.25 56.10
N GLU A 16 -21.73 -21.21 56.99
CA GLU A 16 -21.96 -20.99 58.44
C GLU A 16 -23.13 -20.04 58.80
N LEU A 17 -24.18 -19.99 57.97
CA LEU A 17 -25.35 -19.11 58.19
C LEU A 17 -26.28 -19.55 59.34
N SER A 18 -26.14 -20.79 59.82
CA SER A 18 -27.03 -21.40 60.84
C SER A 18 -26.99 -20.71 62.21
N GLY A 19 -25.96 -19.90 62.49
CA GLY A 19 -25.84 -19.11 63.72
C GLY A 19 -26.43 -17.70 63.66
N LEU A 20 -26.96 -17.26 62.51
CA LEU A 20 -27.47 -15.90 62.32
C LEU A 20 -28.99 -15.81 62.51
N GLY A 21 -29.45 -14.76 63.19
CA GLY A 21 -30.87 -14.43 63.24
C GLY A 21 -31.38 -13.81 61.94
N PHE A 22 -32.71 -13.82 61.74
CA PHE A 22 -33.37 -13.28 60.54
C PHE A 22 -32.91 -11.87 60.14
N ASN A 23 -32.82 -10.95 61.10
CA ASN A 23 -32.38 -9.56 60.85
C ASN A 23 -30.92 -9.47 60.38
N GLN A 24 -30.05 -10.35 60.88
CA GLN A 24 -28.64 -10.37 60.51
C GLN A 24 -28.47 -11.00 59.12
N LEU A 25 -29.25 -12.03 58.80
CA LEU A 25 -29.27 -12.66 57.49
C LEU A 25 -29.76 -11.68 56.41
N MET A 26 -30.83 -10.94 56.71
CA MET A 26 -31.36 -9.89 55.82
C MET A 26 -30.37 -8.75 55.59
N HIS A 27 -29.65 -8.33 56.64
CA HIS A 27 -28.60 -7.33 56.50
C HIS A 27 -27.45 -7.84 55.61
N LEU A 28 -27.01 -9.08 55.83
CA LEU A 28 -25.96 -9.72 55.03
C LEU A 28 -26.37 -9.83 53.55
N GLU A 29 -27.60 -10.23 53.27
CA GLU A 29 -28.16 -10.30 51.92
C GLU A 29 -28.15 -8.94 51.23
N ASN A 30 -28.65 -7.90 51.90
CA ASN A 30 -28.66 -6.54 51.34
C ASN A 30 -27.24 -6.01 51.09
N GLN A 31 -26.30 -6.28 52.00
CA GLN A 31 -24.88 -5.93 51.82
C GLN A 31 -24.27 -6.64 50.61
N LEU A 32 -24.53 -7.94 50.44
CA LEU A 32 -24.06 -8.73 49.30
C LEU A 32 -24.69 -8.25 47.99
N GLN A 33 -25.98 -7.94 47.99
CA GLN A 33 -26.69 -7.41 46.82
C GLN A 33 -26.08 -6.08 46.35
N ILE A 34 -25.89 -5.12 47.27
CA ILE A 34 -25.29 -3.82 46.97
C ILE A 34 -23.84 -3.99 46.50
N SER A 35 -23.06 -4.84 47.18
CA SER A 35 -21.67 -5.13 46.82
C SER A 35 -21.55 -5.76 45.43
N LEU A 36 -22.40 -6.73 45.12
CA LEU A 36 -22.40 -7.42 43.83
C LEU A 36 -22.80 -6.48 42.68
N GLU A 37 -23.81 -5.63 42.88
CA GLU A 37 -24.18 -4.64 41.85
C GLU A 37 -23.05 -3.64 41.61
N ASN A 38 -22.38 -3.19 42.67
CA ASN A 38 -21.19 -2.34 42.55
C ASN A 38 -20.07 -3.02 41.76
N VAL A 39 -19.78 -4.30 42.03
CA VAL A 39 -18.79 -5.07 41.27
C VAL A 39 -19.21 -5.19 39.80
N ARG A 40 -20.50 -5.44 39.53
CA ARG A 40 -21.03 -5.56 38.17
C ARG A 40 -20.89 -4.25 37.38
N VAL A 41 -21.28 -3.13 37.97
CA VAL A 41 -21.15 -1.80 37.37
C VAL A 41 -19.69 -1.46 37.12
N ARG A 42 -18.80 -1.70 38.11
CA ARG A 42 -17.35 -1.47 37.95
C ARG A 42 -16.77 -2.32 36.83
N LYS A 43 -17.15 -3.61 36.76
CA LYS A 43 -16.67 -4.53 35.74
C LYS A 43 -17.15 -4.11 34.35
N VAL A 44 -18.41 -3.73 34.19
CA VAL A 44 -18.94 -3.19 32.91
C VAL A 44 -18.23 -1.90 32.52
N SER A 45 -18.04 -0.97 33.45
CA SER A 45 -17.31 0.28 33.20
C SER A 45 -15.86 0.00 32.78
N TRP A 46 -15.17 -0.89 33.51
CA TRP A 46 -13.81 -1.31 33.19
C TRP A 46 -13.72 -1.93 31.79
N PHE A 47 -14.64 -2.84 31.43
CA PHE A 47 -14.68 -3.41 30.09
C PHE A 47 -14.91 -2.36 29.00
N LYS A 48 -15.82 -1.39 29.23
CA LYS A 48 -16.06 -0.28 28.31
C LYS A 48 -14.80 0.58 28.12
N VAL A 49 -14.15 0.97 29.21
CA VAL A 49 -12.91 1.77 29.17
C VAL A 49 -11.82 1.00 28.41
N LYS A 50 -11.63 -0.28 28.72
CA LYS A 50 -10.62 -1.11 28.08
C LYS A 50 -10.86 -1.27 26.57
N ALA A 51 -12.11 -1.49 26.16
CA ALA A 51 -12.48 -1.58 24.74
C ALA A 51 -12.21 -0.27 23.99
N ASN A 52 -12.61 0.86 24.56
CA ASN A 52 -12.42 2.18 23.95
C ASN A 52 -10.93 2.55 23.84
N GLN A 53 -10.14 2.23 24.87
CA GLN A 53 -8.70 2.51 24.86
C GLN A 53 -7.99 1.70 23.78
N SER A 54 -8.33 0.42 23.61
CA SER A 54 -7.75 -0.42 22.58
C SER A 54 -8.11 0.06 21.17
N SER A 55 -9.38 0.43 20.94
CA SER A 55 -9.81 1.03 19.65
C SER A 55 -9.04 2.32 19.36
N SER A 56 -8.95 3.22 20.35
CA SER A 56 -8.25 4.51 20.20
C SER A 56 -6.77 4.37 19.87
N LEU A 57 -6.08 3.40 20.49
CA LEU A 57 -4.66 3.14 20.23
C LEU A 57 -4.45 2.65 18.79
N HIS A 58 -5.26 1.68 18.37
CA HIS A 58 -5.14 1.09 17.04
C HIS A 58 -5.49 2.08 15.93
N ASP A 59 -6.56 2.85 16.12
CA ASP A 59 -6.95 3.89 15.16
C ASP A 59 -5.88 4.98 15.02
N GLN A 60 -5.16 5.28 16.11
CA GLN A 60 -4.07 6.25 16.07
C GLN A 60 -2.89 5.70 15.26
N THR A 61 -2.47 4.48 15.51
CA THR A 61 -1.39 3.82 14.76
C THR A 61 -1.70 3.76 13.27
N PHE A 62 -2.91 3.34 12.89
CA PHE A 62 -3.30 3.30 11.47
C PHE A 62 -3.37 4.67 10.83
N ARG A 63 -3.88 5.69 11.55
CA ARG A 63 -3.88 7.05 11.02
C ARG A 63 -2.46 7.55 10.75
N ASP A 64 -1.52 7.24 11.62
CA ASP A 64 -0.13 7.66 11.48
C ASP A 64 0.57 6.92 10.33
N GLU A 65 0.32 5.61 10.18
CA GLU A 65 0.82 4.81 9.05
C GLU A 65 0.28 5.31 7.70
N ILE A 66 -1.03 5.60 7.62
CA ILE A 66 -1.64 6.15 6.40
C ILE A 66 -1.00 7.49 6.03
N LYS A 67 -0.77 8.38 7.01
CA LYS A 67 -0.12 9.67 6.76
C LYS A 67 1.31 9.50 6.27
N GLU A 68 2.08 8.60 6.87
CA GLU A 68 3.45 8.33 6.45
C GLU A 68 3.50 7.79 5.01
N LEU A 69 2.59 6.87 4.65
CA LEU A 69 2.50 6.34 3.30
C LEU A 69 2.13 7.43 2.28
N GLN A 70 1.20 8.32 2.62
CA GLN A 70 0.87 9.45 1.75
C GLN A 70 2.07 10.39 1.54
N GLN A 71 2.82 10.69 2.59
CA GLN A 71 4.03 11.51 2.49
C GLN A 71 5.09 10.85 1.60
N LYS A 72 5.37 9.56 1.81
CA LYS A 72 6.30 8.78 0.97
C LYS A 72 5.85 8.74 -0.48
N GLY A 73 4.56 8.50 -0.72
CA GLY A 73 3.97 8.51 -2.07
C GLY A 73 4.12 9.85 -2.77
N SER A 74 3.87 10.95 -2.06
CA SER A 74 4.05 12.31 -2.58
C SER A 74 5.52 12.60 -2.93
N LEU A 75 6.46 12.22 -2.05
CA LEU A 75 7.89 12.39 -2.29
C LEU A 75 8.36 11.61 -3.52
N ILE A 76 7.98 10.34 -3.63
CA ILE A 76 8.32 9.49 -4.79
C ILE A 76 7.75 10.09 -6.08
N HIS A 77 6.50 10.57 -6.05
CA HIS A 77 5.89 11.21 -7.21
C HIS A 77 6.66 12.45 -7.65
N GLN A 78 7.07 13.30 -6.70
CA GLN A 78 7.89 14.47 -6.99
C GLN A 78 9.25 14.07 -7.60
N GLN A 79 9.93 13.10 -7.00
CA GLN A 79 11.21 12.60 -7.51
C GLN A 79 11.08 12.02 -8.93
N ASN A 80 10.02 11.26 -9.21
CA ASN A 80 9.75 10.73 -10.55
C ASN A 80 9.55 11.86 -11.55
N LYS A 81 8.81 12.91 -11.19
CA LYS A 81 8.64 14.09 -12.06
C LYS A 81 9.97 14.77 -12.38
N GLU A 82 10.88 14.87 -11.41
CA GLU A 82 12.21 15.42 -11.63
C GLU A 82 13.08 14.51 -12.51
N LEU A 83 13.02 13.19 -12.30
CA LEU A 83 13.73 12.22 -13.13
C LEU A 83 13.25 12.25 -14.59
N HIS A 84 11.94 12.33 -14.83
CA HIS A 84 11.40 12.47 -16.17
C HIS A 84 11.94 13.71 -16.88
N LYS A 85 11.97 14.86 -16.19
CA LYS A 85 12.58 16.08 -16.74
C LYS A 85 14.06 15.91 -17.09
N LYS A 86 14.83 15.21 -16.25
CA LYS A 86 16.25 14.92 -16.51
C LYS A 86 16.42 14.02 -17.73
N ILE A 87 15.58 13.00 -17.86
CA ILE A 87 15.56 12.10 -19.02
C ILE A 87 15.26 12.88 -20.30
N ASP A 88 14.26 13.78 -20.28
CA ASP A 88 13.92 14.62 -21.44
C ASP A 88 15.09 15.52 -21.85
N LEU A 89 15.81 16.08 -20.87
CA LEU A 89 17.00 16.89 -21.14
C LEU A 89 18.12 16.08 -21.79
N ILE A 90 18.40 14.88 -21.27
CA ILE A 90 19.40 13.95 -21.82
C ILE A 90 19.02 13.54 -23.24
N HIS A 91 17.75 13.23 -23.51
CA HIS A 91 17.29 12.91 -24.86
C HIS A 91 17.51 14.07 -25.83
N LYS A 92 17.24 15.31 -25.40
CA LYS A 92 17.48 16.50 -26.22
C LYS A 92 18.96 16.69 -26.51
N GLU A 93 19.82 16.59 -25.50
CA GLU A 93 21.28 16.72 -25.66
C GLU A 93 21.84 15.62 -26.56
N ASN A 94 21.42 14.36 -26.37
CA ASN A 94 21.81 13.25 -27.24
C ASN A 94 21.41 13.47 -28.70
N ALA A 95 20.23 14.04 -28.96
CA ALA A 95 19.80 14.36 -30.32
C ALA A 95 20.68 15.46 -30.95
N GLU A 96 21.10 16.47 -30.19
CA GLU A 96 22.02 17.50 -30.69
C GLU A 96 23.43 16.93 -30.93
N LEU A 97 23.95 16.10 -30.04
CA LEU A 97 25.23 15.42 -30.24
C LEU A 97 25.22 14.51 -31.46
N GLN A 98 24.13 13.76 -31.68
CA GLN A 98 23.97 12.96 -32.90
C GLN A 98 24.01 13.82 -34.17
N LYS A 99 23.39 15.00 -34.17
CA LYS A 99 23.49 15.93 -35.31
C LYS A 99 24.92 16.39 -35.55
N VAL A 100 25.67 16.74 -34.49
CA VAL A 100 27.07 17.14 -34.59
C VAL A 100 27.91 16.01 -35.19
N ILE A 101 27.74 14.77 -34.71
CA ILE A 101 28.45 13.60 -35.25
C ILE A 101 28.15 13.41 -36.74
N VAL A 102 26.89 13.55 -37.16
CA VAL A 102 26.51 13.43 -38.58
C VAL A 102 27.15 14.53 -39.42
N ILE A 103 27.19 15.78 -38.93
CA ILE A 103 27.84 16.90 -39.64
C ILE A 103 29.36 16.68 -39.74
N GLU A 104 30.02 16.27 -38.66
CA GLU A 104 31.46 15.98 -38.65
C GLU A 104 31.82 14.79 -39.54
N ALA A 105 30.97 13.76 -39.59
CA ALA A 105 31.15 12.63 -40.50
C ALA A 105 31.08 13.10 -41.96
N ARG A 106 30.14 13.99 -42.28
CA ARG A 106 29.98 14.57 -43.62
C ARG A 106 31.13 15.51 -44.01
N GLY A 107 31.62 16.33 -43.07
CA GLY A 107 32.77 17.21 -43.30
C GLY A 107 34.06 16.43 -43.59
N ARG A 108 34.26 15.27 -42.94
CA ARG A 108 35.39 14.36 -43.23
C ARG A 108 35.27 13.65 -44.58
N GLU A 109 34.05 13.41 -45.08
CA GLU A 109 33.84 12.89 -46.43
C GLU A 109 34.13 13.94 -47.52
N GLU A 110 33.77 15.21 -47.29
CA GLU A 110 34.06 16.32 -48.21
C GLU A 110 35.58 16.66 -48.28
N GLU A 111 36.30 16.52 -47.16
CA GLU A 111 37.77 16.67 -47.12
C GLU A 111 38.51 15.47 -47.76
N LYS A 112 37.94 14.26 -47.70
CA LYS A 112 38.44 13.11 -48.47
C LYS A 112 38.15 13.21 -49.97
N ALA A 113 37.04 13.83 -50.35
CA ALA A 113 36.65 14.01 -51.76
C ALA A 113 37.52 15.06 -52.48
N THR A 114 38.09 16.03 -51.76
CA THR A 114 38.97 17.07 -52.33
C THR A 114 40.41 16.62 -52.52
N LEU A 115 40.84 15.50 -51.90
CA LEU A 115 42.23 15.03 -51.96
C LEU A 115 42.51 13.86 -52.91
N ASN A 116 41.53 13.30 -53.64
CA ASN A 116 41.81 12.23 -54.62
C ASN A 116 40.77 12.11 -55.74
N PRO A 117 41.06 12.55 -56.98
CA PRO A 117 40.30 12.15 -58.15
C PRO A 117 41.09 11.07 -58.90
N SER A 118 41.20 9.85 -58.37
CA SER A 118 41.68 8.71 -59.15
C SER A 118 41.49 7.36 -58.45
N GLN A 119 40.88 6.44 -59.20
CA GLN A 119 40.92 4.98 -59.04
C GLN A 119 39.82 4.33 -58.18
N ALA A 120 38.64 4.27 -58.77
CA ALA A 120 37.89 3.04 -59.02
C ALA A 120 38.32 1.78 -58.24
N ILE A 121 37.60 1.46 -57.16
CA ILE A 121 37.30 0.07 -56.80
C ILE A 121 35.81 -0.03 -56.50
N ARG A 122 35.12 -0.48 -57.55
CA ARG A 122 33.86 -1.24 -57.58
C ARG A 122 33.55 -1.96 -56.27
N ASN A 123 32.36 -1.72 -55.72
CA ASN A 123 31.41 -2.65 -55.07
C ASN A 123 30.26 -1.77 -54.56
N GLY A 124 29.17 -1.61 -55.30
CA GLY A 124 28.11 -2.62 -55.43
C GLY A 124 26.94 -2.16 -54.58
N TYR A 125 26.05 -1.38 -55.21
CA TYR A 125 24.81 -0.86 -54.65
C TYR A 125 23.89 -1.97 -54.13
N ASP A 126 23.33 -1.78 -52.93
CA ASP A 126 22.00 -2.22 -52.46
C ASP A 126 21.81 -1.51 -51.09
N ILE A 127 21.40 -0.24 -51.01
CA ILE A 127 20.02 0.27 -51.15
C ILE A 127 18.99 -0.61 -50.43
N LEU A 128 18.60 -0.13 -49.23
CA LEU A 128 17.29 -0.26 -48.58
C LEU A 128 16.87 -1.64 -48.05
N ASP A 129 16.84 -1.78 -46.72
CA ASP A 129 15.56 -1.68 -46.00
C ASP A 129 15.74 -1.40 -44.50
N PRO A 130 14.87 -0.57 -43.88
CA PRO A 130 14.86 -0.38 -42.43
C PRO A 130 14.39 -1.68 -41.77
N VAL A 131 15.14 -2.16 -40.78
CA VAL A 131 14.66 -3.18 -39.85
C VAL A 131 13.33 -2.71 -39.26
N SER A 132 12.23 -3.25 -39.79
CA SER A 132 10.91 -3.13 -39.19
C SER A 132 10.91 -4.03 -37.97
N LEU A 133 11.18 -3.44 -36.80
CA LEU A 133 10.93 -4.09 -35.52
C LEU A 133 9.42 -4.32 -35.40
N GLN A 134 8.94 -5.48 -35.85
CA GLN A 134 7.59 -5.92 -35.57
C GLN A 134 7.45 -6.05 -34.05
N GLN A 135 6.70 -5.14 -33.46
CA GLN A 135 6.26 -5.25 -32.07
C GLN A 135 5.56 -6.59 -31.92
N SER A 136 6.14 -7.49 -31.11
CA SER A 136 5.46 -8.70 -30.69
C SER A 136 4.27 -8.29 -29.80
N GLN A 137 3.13 -8.08 -30.44
CA GLN A 137 1.86 -7.93 -29.74
C GLN A 137 1.45 -9.32 -29.24
N PRO A 138 1.15 -9.51 -27.95
CA PRO A 138 0.66 -10.79 -27.47
C PRO A 138 -0.71 -11.03 -28.11
N GLN A 139 -0.79 -12.05 -28.97
CA GLN A 139 -2.03 -12.52 -29.57
C GLN A 139 -2.93 -13.12 -28.48
N PHE A 140 -3.87 -12.34 -27.98
CA PHE A 140 -5.06 -12.90 -27.35
C PHE A 140 -6.07 -13.21 -28.45
N GLN A 141 -6.14 -14.49 -28.84
CA GLN A 141 -7.28 -15.02 -29.59
C GLN A 141 -8.31 -15.58 -28.58
N PRO A 142 -9.58 -15.11 -28.62
CA PRO A 142 -10.66 -15.70 -27.85
C PRO A 142 -11.17 -16.94 -28.60
N GLN A 143 -10.84 -18.14 -28.10
CA GLN A 143 -11.50 -19.36 -28.57
C GLN A 143 -12.90 -19.40 -27.95
N HIS A 144 -13.90 -19.26 -28.82
CA HIS A 144 -15.30 -19.44 -28.49
C HIS A 144 -15.55 -20.89 -28.06
N SER A 145 -15.93 -21.09 -26.80
CA SER A 145 -16.75 -22.20 -26.32
C SER A 145 -17.41 -21.78 -25.00
N GLU A 146 -18.71 -21.52 -25.04
CA GLU A 146 -19.60 -21.23 -23.91
C GLU A 146 -20.08 -22.55 -23.24
N PRO A 147 -20.68 -22.56 -22.03
CA PRO A 147 -20.02 -22.62 -20.71
C PRO A 147 -20.45 -23.89 -19.91
N PRO A 148 -20.09 -24.04 -18.60
CA PRO A 148 -21.04 -23.59 -17.57
C PRO A 148 -20.42 -22.89 -16.35
N ALA A 149 -21.03 -21.73 -16.05
CA ALA A 149 -21.32 -21.14 -14.74
C ALA A 149 -20.27 -21.24 -13.61
N GLU A 150 -19.59 -20.12 -13.33
CA GLU A 150 -19.80 -19.45 -12.05
C GLU A 150 -19.31 -17.99 -12.06
N VAL A 151 -20.07 -17.17 -11.35
CA VAL A 151 -20.14 -15.72 -11.34
C VAL A 151 -18.85 -15.07 -10.85
N MET A 152 -18.24 -14.17 -11.63
CA MET A 152 -17.33 -13.16 -11.08
C MET A 152 -17.54 -11.82 -11.79
N ILE A 153 -18.48 -11.03 -11.27
CA ILE A 153 -18.73 -9.65 -11.69
C ILE A 153 -17.62 -8.78 -11.09
N LEU A 154 -16.60 -8.45 -11.88
CA LEU A 154 -15.68 -7.36 -11.57
C LEU A 154 -16.17 -6.10 -12.29
N GLY A 155 -16.45 -5.08 -11.47
CA GLY A 155 -17.19 -3.88 -11.84
C GLY A 155 -16.52 -3.06 -12.95
N SER A 156 -17.22 -2.97 -14.09
CA SER A 156 -16.97 -2.00 -15.14
C SER A 156 -17.80 -0.75 -14.91
N SER A 157 -17.15 0.37 -14.57
CA SER A 157 -17.71 1.70 -14.83
C SER A 157 -16.62 2.75 -14.96
N LEU A 158 -16.07 2.85 -16.17
CA LEU A 158 -15.54 4.11 -16.68
C LEU A 158 -16.46 4.57 -17.79
N LYS A 159 -17.46 5.36 -17.39
CA LYS A 159 -18.35 6.07 -18.29
C LYS A 159 -17.59 7.29 -18.81
N LEU A 160 -17.10 7.17 -20.03
CA LEU A 160 -16.77 8.29 -20.90
C LEU A 160 -17.96 9.26 -20.95
N MET A 161 -17.73 10.51 -20.60
CA MET A 161 -18.62 11.60 -20.97
C MET A 161 -17.77 12.82 -21.33
N ILE A 162 -17.57 12.94 -22.65
CA ILE A 162 -17.34 14.15 -23.48
C ILE A 162 -16.10 14.99 -23.13
#